data_AF-A0A1E7YKG1-F1
#
_entry.id   AF-A0A1E7YKG1-F1
#
_cell.length_a   1.000
_cell.length_b   1.000
_cell.length_c   1.000
_cell.angle_alpha   90.00
_cell.angle_beta   90.00
_cell.angle_gamma   90.00
#
_symmetry.space_group_name_H-M   'P 1'
#
loop_
_entity.id
_entity.type
_entity.pdbx_description
1 polymer ?
#
loop_
_entity_poly.entity_id
_entity_poly.type
_entity_poly.pdbx_seq_one_letter_code
_entity_poly.pdbx_strand_id
1 'polypeptide(L)'
;MTSTAFLEAETGNEEIAQFKTTPDSKLSAHFDIPVAHMASGFHTLVLRLVGVPGDSGTNWLQINTRESQFRYLTTPQPLNPQLDHLDWLFDRASLDYHPVVSVFAPSHSSWAVDAESYVAEGVGLRYQFLPVRINVHDLTVQGGSQRTDDLTDIFAKLPQQSRIAVLIGTATSLQPILHQLGQIKVAHATIAVQVYPGHPDHAILLITGADARQVVLAARTFANPNLAYPSARHLQIDRVSGNADVQNPAIPISTVPFHATEYPLAVTGFKTVTINGFSGPINVRVWNGGWQRSVELRLNLVYSAGMAPTSDVNVLFNGALEGSIPLNAPSGGKYIKYAVSIPSSETRTGWNTLSLVPNLIPAATHDFLYNAERANLQLSIYANSTLTWQGGNSLQQFDLTALSNSGFLGAKAGEVVNLVVPEPRDSQMLSAVATLLAKVAQRQGGTFLIHAESPQDIDNGPILAVGPLSSLPIALQRALALKEDRDGLWRYSRPLQPAEDGELPTAEGYSFAPGKHGYALSARFDGYPLLAFTAPNSATLRSAIHHLTSFGMWPQLRGFTDWWRADGKTIHAIGIANAPFYAFGTAG
;
A
#
# COMPACT_ATOMS: atom_id res chain seq x y z
N MET A 1 -40.42 -26.63 -12.59
CA MET A 1 -39.20 -27.46 -12.53
C MET A 1 -38.27 -26.82 -11.51
N THR A 2 -37.92 -27.50 -10.43
CA THR A 2 -36.95 -27.00 -9.46
C THR A 2 -35.56 -27.17 -10.06
N SER A 3 -35.00 -26.09 -10.62
CA SER A 3 -33.60 -26.07 -11.05
C SER A 3 -32.71 -26.40 -9.86
N THR A 4 -31.86 -27.40 -10.00
CA THR A 4 -30.89 -27.72 -8.95
C THR A 4 -29.68 -26.83 -9.18
N ALA A 5 -29.36 -25.99 -8.18
CA ALA A 5 -28.16 -25.19 -8.19
C ALA A 5 -27.01 -25.94 -7.49
N PHE A 6 -25.79 -25.68 -7.93
CA PHE A 6 -24.58 -26.29 -7.39
C PHE A 6 -23.53 -25.22 -7.12
N LEU A 7 -22.74 -25.44 -6.07
CA LEU A 7 -21.49 -24.73 -5.82
C LEU A 7 -20.35 -25.65 -6.26
N GLU A 8 -19.66 -25.26 -7.32
CA GLU A 8 -18.47 -25.94 -7.83
C GLU A 8 -17.22 -25.27 -7.25
N ALA A 9 -16.29 -26.09 -6.77
CA ALA A 9 -14.94 -25.68 -6.39
C ALA A 9 -13.98 -26.11 -7.49
N GLU A 10 -13.28 -25.14 -8.08
CA GLU A 10 -12.31 -25.38 -9.14
C GLU A 10 -10.92 -24.88 -8.73
N THR A 11 -9.90 -25.60 -9.17
CA THR A 11 -8.50 -25.16 -9.11
C THR A 11 -7.77 -25.62 -10.36
N GLY A 12 -6.90 -24.77 -10.92
CA GLY A 12 -6.21 -25.09 -12.18
C GLY A 12 -7.15 -25.38 -13.36
N ASN A 13 -8.37 -24.83 -13.36
CA ASN A 13 -9.46 -25.13 -14.30
C ASN A 13 -10.02 -26.56 -14.24
N GLU A 14 -9.75 -27.30 -13.16
CA GLU A 14 -10.36 -28.61 -12.88
C GLU A 14 -11.34 -28.49 -11.72
N GLU A 15 -12.52 -29.11 -11.86
CA GLU A 15 -13.49 -29.26 -10.77
C GLU A 15 -12.94 -30.26 -9.76
N ILE A 16 -12.74 -29.81 -8.53
CA ILE A 16 -12.26 -30.65 -7.42
C ILE A 16 -13.36 -31.05 -6.45
N ALA A 17 -14.47 -30.31 -6.43
CA ALA A 17 -15.65 -30.67 -5.66
C ALA A 17 -16.90 -29.96 -6.20
N GLN A 18 -18.06 -30.61 -6.03
CA GLN A 18 -19.36 -30.03 -6.34
C GLN A 18 -20.33 -30.28 -5.19
N PHE A 19 -21.02 -29.22 -4.75
CA PHE A 19 -21.98 -29.28 -3.65
C PHE A 19 -23.35 -28.83 -4.12
N LYS A 20 -24.37 -29.65 -3.88
CA LYS A 20 -25.75 -29.25 -4.13
C LYS A 20 -26.16 -28.14 -3.16
N THR A 21 -26.67 -27.03 -3.67
CA THR A 21 -27.17 -25.93 -2.84
C THR A 21 -28.70 -26.01 -2.75
N THR A 22 -29.24 -25.61 -1.60
CA THR A 22 -30.68 -25.47 -1.38
C THR A 22 -30.95 -23.99 -1.04
N PRO A 23 -31.98 -23.35 -1.64
CA PRO A 23 -32.35 -21.99 -1.28
C PRO A 23 -32.53 -21.81 0.23
N ASP A 24 -32.15 -20.64 0.75
CA ASP A 24 -32.28 -20.25 2.15
C ASP A 24 -31.62 -21.19 3.19
N SER A 25 -30.64 -22.00 2.75
CA SER A 25 -29.93 -22.95 3.60
C SER A 25 -28.47 -22.56 3.84
N LYS A 26 -27.93 -22.95 4.99
CA LYS A 26 -26.50 -22.89 5.28
C LYS A 26 -25.83 -24.18 4.82
N LEU A 27 -24.74 -24.06 4.07
CA LEU A 27 -23.90 -25.18 3.66
C LEU A 27 -22.57 -25.13 4.44
N SER A 28 -22.21 -26.24 5.08
CA SER A 28 -20.85 -26.48 5.56
C SER A 28 -20.25 -27.59 4.71
N ALA A 29 -19.21 -27.27 3.95
CA ALA A 29 -18.58 -28.16 3.01
C ALA A 29 -17.10 -28.33 3.35
N HIS A 30 -16.60 -29.56 3.19
CA HIS A 30 -15.20 -29.90 3.34
C HIS A 30 -14.78 -30.65 2.08
N PHE A 31 -13.65 -30.27 1.49
CA PHE A 31 -13.07 -30.94 0.34
C PHE A 31 -11.56 -30.77 0.39
N ASP A 32 -10.87 -31.74 -0.20
CA ASP A 32 -9.43 -31.73 -0.29
C ASP A 32 -8.99 -31.07 -1.60
N ILE A 33 -7.99 -30.21 -1.51
CA ILE A 33 -7.30 -29.68 -2.70
C ILE A 33 -6.16 -30.64 -3.01
N PRO A 34 -6.14 -31.29 -4.19
CA PRO A 34 -5.07 -32.23 -4.49
C PRO A 34 -3.72 -31.53 -4.49
N VAL A 35 -2.70 -32.16 -3.92
CA VAL A 35 -1.35 -31.57 -3.74
C VAL A 35 -0.72 -31.12 -5.07
N ALA A 36 -1.08 -31.77 -6.18
CA ALA A 36 -0.65 -31.37 -7.52
C ALA A 36 -1.09 -29.94 -7.92
N HIS A 37 -2.19 -29.43 -7.34
CA HIS A 37 -2.65 -28.05 -7.52
C HIS A 37 -2.09 -27.08 -6.49
N MET A 38 -1.22 -27.55 -5.58
CA MET A 38 -0.64 -26.79 -4.47
C MET A 38 0.88 -26.63 -4.64
N ALA A 39 1.31 -26.10 -5.79
CA ALA A 39 2.71 -25.70 -5.99
C ALA A 39 3.12 -24.53 -5.07
N SER A 40 4.38 -24.09 -5.07
CA SER A 40 4.74 -22.87 -4.33
C SER A 40 4.07 -21.64 -4.94
N GLY A 41 3.47 -20.77 -4.12
CA GLY A 41 2.93 -19.48 -4.55
C GLY A 41 1.41 -19.33 -4.37
N PHE A 42 0.83 -18.39 -5.12
CA PHE A 42 -0.60 -18.12 -5.06
C PHE A 42 -1.40 -19.06 -5.94
N HIS A 43 -2.46 -19.62 -5.36
CA HIS A 43 -3.42 -20.44 -6.06
C HIS A 43 -4.78 -19.76 -6.09
N THR A 44 -5.48 -19.93 -7.19
CA THR A 44 -6.87 -19.50 -7.31
C THR A 44 -7.75 -20.70 -7.00
N LEU A 45 -8.54 -20.58 -5.93
CA LEU A 45 -9.71 -21.42 -5.69
C LEU A 45 -10.94 -20.65 -6.21
N VAL A 46 -11.55 -21.15 -7.27
CA VAL A 46 -12.78 -20.56 -7.81
C VAL A 46 -13.96 -21.30 -7.19
N LEU A 47 -14.85 -20.55 -6.54
CA LEU A 47 -16.12 -21.06 -6.04
C LEU A 47 -17.22 -20.51 -6.95
N ARG A 48 -17.78 -21.37 -7.79
CA ARG A 48 -18.74 -21.01 -8.84
C ARG A 48 -20.13 -21.51 -8.51
N LEU A 49 -21.11 -20.63 -8.50
CA LEU A 49 -22.52 -21.01 -8.41
C LEU A 49 -23.05 -21.27 -9.82
N VAL A 50 -23.48 -22.50 -10.10
CA VAL A 50 -24.03 -22.92 -11.40
C VAL A 50 -25.45 -23.47 -11.27
N GLY A 51 -26.15 -23.59 -12.41
CA GLY A 51 -27.49 -24.17 -12.45
C GLY A 51 -28.61 -23.26 -11.93
N VAL A 52 -28.37 -21.95 -11.85
CA VAL A 52 -29.35 -20.97 -11.38
C VAL A 52 -30.07 -20.29 -12.55
N PRO A 53 -31.40 -20.42 -12.66
CA PRO A 53 -32.17 -19.74 -13.70
C PRO A 53 -32.47 -18.28 -13.31
N GLY A 54 -32.53 -17.40 -14.32
CA GLY A 54 -32.97 -16.00 -14.18
C GLY A 54 -31.84 -14.98 -13.99
N ASP A 55 -32.23 -13.71 -13.82
CA ASP A 55 -31.30 -12.58 -13.70
C ASP A 55 -30.48 -12.65 -12.40
N SER A 56 -29.18 -12.35 -12.51
CA SER A 56 -28.16 -12.49 -11.46
C SER A 56 -28.37 -11.60 -10.22
N GLY A 57 -29.33 -10.68 -10.23
CA GLY A 57 -29.55 -9.72 -9.13
C GLY A 57 -30.24 -10.30 -7.90
N THR A 58 -30.95 -11.43 -8.03
CA THR A 58 -31.72 -12.04 -6.92
C THR A 58 -31.12 -13.33 -6.39
N ASN A 59 -30.20 -13.91 -7.14
CA ASN A 59 -29.56 -15.19 -6.83
C ASN A 59 -28.14 -14.95 -6.33
N TRP A 60 -27.90 -15.23 -5.05
CA TRP A 60 -26.58 -15.03 -4.44
C TRP A 60 -26.23 -16.17 -3.50
N LEU A 61 -24.93 -16.36 -3.30
CA LEU A 61 -24.36 -17.22 -2.28
C LEU A 61 -23.34 -16.39 -1.50
N GLN A 62 -23.40 -16.48 -0.18
CA GLN A 62 -22.45 -15.81 0.70
C GLN A 62 -21.53 -16.83 1.36
N ILE A 63 -20.23 -16.58 1.29
CA ILE A 63 -19.21 -17.37 1.97
C ILE A 63 -18.84 -16.68 3.27
N ASN A 64 -18.93 -17.39 4.40
CA ASN A 64 -18.45 -16.88 5.67
C ASN A 64 -16.92 -17.05 5.79
N THR A 65 -16.17 -16.09 5.26
CA THR A 65 -14.70 -16.12 5.26
C THR A 65 -14.06 -16.11 6.65
N ARG A 66 -14.80 -15.78 7.72
CA ARG A 66 -14.30 -15.85 9.10
C ARG A 66 -14.31 -17.28 9.66
N GLU A 67 -15.23 -18.10 9.21
CA GLU A 67 -15.40 -19.49 9.66
C GLU A 67 -14.79 -20.49 8.69
N SER A 68 -14.59 -20.10 7.42
CA SER A 68 -13.87 -20.91 6.43
C SER A 68 -12.40 -21.08 6.84
N GLN A 69 -11.92 -22.32 6.86
CA GLN A 69 -10.56 -22.68 7.26
C GLN A 69 -9.84 -23.42 6.15
N PHE A 70 -8.57 -23.10 5.94
CA PHE A 70 -7.64 -23.89 5.14
C PHE A 70 -6.68 -24.62 6.08
N ARG A 71 -6.65 -25.95 6.00
CA ARG A 71 -5.78 -26.80 6.83
C ARG A 71 -4.84 -27.57 5.92
N TYR A 72 -3.58 -27.66 6.33
CA TYR A 72 -2.54 -28.33 5.57
C TYR A 72 -1.50 -28.88 6.55
N LEU A 73 -0.82 -29.94 6.14
CA LEU A 73 0.29 -30.54 6.89
C LEU A 73 1.55 -30.37 6.06
N THR A 74 2.59 -29.78 6.63
CA THR A 74 3.88 -29.59 5.98
C THR A 74 5.01 -30.15 6.81
N THR A 75 6.05 -30.60 6.13
CA THR A 75 7.33 -30.91 6.74
C THR A 75 8.31 -29.81 6.35
N PRO A 76 8.86 -29.05 7.30
CA PRO A 76 9.87 -28.05 7.00
C PRO A 76 11.04 -28.69 6.26
N GLN A 77 11.47 -28.07 5.16
CA GLN A 77 12.69 -28.47 4.47
C GLN A 77 13.85 -27.56 4.93
N PRO A 78 15.08 -28.10 5.03
CA PRO A 78 16.27 -27.27 5.23
C PRO A 78 16.36 -26.17 4.17
N LEU A 79 16.68 -24.96 4.60
CA LEU A 79 16.91 -23.83 3.72
C LEU A 79 18.25 -24.01 2.98
N ASN A 80 18.25 -23.70 1.68
CA ASN A 80 19.47 -23.46 0.92
C ASN A 80 19.42 -22.01 0.40
N PRO A 81 19.68 -21.02 1.27
CA PRO A 81 19.48 -19.64 0.90
C PRO A 81 20.49 -19.21 -0.16
N GLN A 82 19.96 -18.52 -1.17
CA GLN A 82 20.70 -17.89 -2.26
C GLN A 82 20.07 -16.52 -2.51
N LEU A 83 20.84 -15.58 -3.06
CA LEU A 83 20.37 -14.21 -3.24
C LEU A 83 19.28 -14.08 -4.30
N ASP A 84 19.27 -14.94 -5.31
CA ASP A 84 18.17 -15.08 -6.28
C ASP A 84 16.90 -15.71 -5.69
N HIS A 85 16.99 -16.30 -4.49
CA HIS A 85 15.87 -16.86 -3.75
C HIS A 85 15.45 -16.02 -2.54
N LEU A 86 15.80 -14.73 -2.49
CA LEU A 86 15.36 -13.84 -1.40
C LEU A 86 13.82 -13.81 -1.27
N ASP A 87 13.09 -13.93 -2.37
CA ASP A 87 11.63 -13.99 -2.36
C ASP A 87 11.08 -15.24 -1.64
N TRP A 88 11.85 -16.31 -1.47
CA TRP A 88 11.45 -17.45 -0.65
C TRP A 88 11.68 -17.21 0.85
N LEU A 89 12.66 -16.37 1.19
CA LEU A 89 12.92 -15.98 2.58
C LEU A 89 11.95 -14.90 3.08
N PHE A 90 11.46 -14.08 2.16
CA PHE A 90 10.46 -13.04 2.39
C PHE A 90 9.19 -13.33 1.60
N ASP A 91 8.66 -14.55 1.75
CA ASP A 91 7.62 -15.10 0.88
C ASP A 91 6.27 -14.40 1.08
N ARG A 92 5.79 -13.74 0.02
CA ARG A 92 4.44 -13.19 -0.08
C ARG A 92 3.32 -14.24 0.00
N ALA A 93 3.64 -15.51 -0.25
CA ALA A 93 2.74 -16.65 -0.05
C ALA A 93 2.89 -17.28 1.34
N SER A 94 3.63 -16.64 2.27
CA SER A 94 3.70 -17.07 3.66
C SER A 94 2.30 -17.23 4.26
N LEU A 95 2.11 -18.35 4.94
CA LEU A 95 0.88 -18.68 5.64
C LEU A 95 0.83 -18.07 7.05
N ASP A 96 1.91 -17.40 7.47
CA ASP A 96 1.87 -16.47 8.58
C ASP A 96 1.22 -15.17 8.11
N TYR A 97 0.05 -14.86 8.67
CA TYR A 97 -0.68 -13.63 8.37
C TYR A 97 0.06 -12.36 8.81
N HIS A 98 1.05 -12.47 9.71
CA HIS A 98 1.86 -11.36 10.20
C HIS A 98 3.34 -11.79 10.30
N PRO A 99 4.02 -12.03 9.16
CA PRO A 99 5.39 -12.49 9.20
C PRO A 99 6.25 -11.49 9.99
N VAL A 100 7.12 -12.04 10.84
CA VAL A 100 7.99 -11.23 11.70
C VAL A 100 9.42 -11.33 11.19
N VAL A 101 10.07 -10.19 10.96
CA VAL A 101 11.49 -10.09 10.59
C VAL A 101 12.22 -9.38 11.71
N SER A 102 13.27 -10.00 12.24
CA SER A 102 14.15 -9.36 13.23
C SER A 102 15.36 -8.76 12.53
N VAL A 103 15.55 -7.45 12.73
CA VAL A 103 16.69 -6.67 12.21
C VAL A 103 17.60 -6.33 13.38
N PHE A 104 18.89 -6.62 13.26
CA PHE A 104 19.91 -6.32 14.25
C PHE A 104 20.90 -5.35 13.65
N ALA A 105 21.10 -4.20 14.29
CA ALA A 105 21.99 -3.15 13.81
C ALA A 105 22.69 -2.49 15.00
N PRO A 106 23.91 -1.96 14.83
CA PRO A 106 24.54 -1.16 15.87
C PRO A 106 23.73 0.13 16.05
N SER A 107 23.01 0.25 17.15
CA SER A 107 22.25 1.47 17.43
C SER A 107 23.22 2.63 17.66
N HIS A 108 22.75 3.87 17.46
CA HIS A 108 23.42 5.16 17.77
C HIS A 108 23.91 6.01 16.57
N SER A 109 23.84 5.56 15.32
CA SER A 109 24.29 6.37 14.17
C SER A 109 23.19 6.61 13.14
N SER A 110 23.12 7.82 12.57
CA SER A 110 22.15 8.17 11.52
C SER A 110 22.21 7.24 10.30
N TRP A 111 23.42 6.85 9.87
CA TRP A 111 23.58 5.90 8.76
C TRP A 111 22.96 4.52 9.04
N ALA A 112 22.88 4.10 10.31
CA ALA A 112 22.26 2.83 10.68
C ALA A 112 20.75 2.92 10.50
N VAL A 113 20.14 4.05 10.89
CA VAL A 113 18.72 4.34 10.65
C VAL A 113 18.42 4.39 9.14
N ASP A 114 19.29 5.00 8.33
CA ASP A 114 19.17 4.96 6.86
C ASP A 114 19.19 3.53 6.33
N ALA A 115 20.17 2.73 6.74
CA ALA A 115 20.30 1.35 6.30
C ALA A 115 19.12 0.48 6.74
N GLU A 116 18.68 0.61 8.00
CA GLU A 116 17.48 -0.05 8.53
C GLU A 116 16.22 0.34 7.74
N SER A 117 16.10 1.62 7.37
CA SER A 117 14.97 2.12 6.58
C SER A 117 14.92 1.46 5.19
N TYR A 118 16.04 1.43 4.46
CA TYR A 118 16.11 0.74 3.17
C TYR A 118 15.89 -0.78 3.30
N VAL A 119 16.42 -1.41 4.35
CA VAL A 119 16.13 -2.83 4.64
C VAL A 119 14.64 -3.04 4.88
N ALA A 120 13.99 -2.16 5.63
CA ALA A 120 12.57 -2.24 5.89
C ALA A 120 11.73 -2.10 4.61
N GLU A 121 12.08 -1.15 3.74
CA GLU A 121 11.47 -1.03 2.41
C GLU A 121 11.64 -2.32 1.59
N GLY A 122 12.86 -2.87 1.53
CA GLY A 122 13.17 -4.10 0.79
C GLY A 122 12.44 -5.34 1.33
N VAL A 123 12.27 -5.43 2.64
CA VAL A 123 11.45 -6.48 3.29
C VAL A 123 9.98 -6.30 2.92
N GLY A 124 9.46 -5.07 3.04
CA GLY A 124 8.09 -4.73 2.69
C GLY A 124 7.76 -5.11 1.25
N LEU A 125 8.60 -4.69 0.30
CA LEU A 125 8.40 -4.92 -1.14
C LEU A 125 8.37 -6.41 -1.52
N ARG A 126 9.15 -7.26 -0.84
CA ARG A 126 9.14 -8.72 -1.08
C ARG A 126 7.88 -9.40 -0.54
N TYR A 127 7.43 -9.00 0.66
CA TYR A 127 6.15 -9.45 1.21
C TYR A 127 4.92 -8.87 0.48
N GLN A 128 5.11 -7.82 -0.32
CA GLN A 128 4.11 -7.13 -1.15
C GLN A 128 2.88 -6.63 -0.40
N PHE A 129 1.92 -7.51 -0.12
CA PHE A 129 0.66 -7.17 0.53
C PHE A 129 0.52 -7.79 1.92
N LEU A 130 1.39 -8.73 2.29
CA LEU A 130 1.39 -9.29 3.64
C LEU A 130 1.87 -8.25 4.65
N PRO A 131 1.11 -7.99 5.74
CA PRO A 131 1.47 -7.01 6.75
C PRO A 131 2.60 -7.56 7.64
N VAL A 132 3.83 -7.35 7.18
CA VAL A 132 5.07 -7.70 7.89
C VAL A 132 5.27 -6.84 9.14
N ARG A 133 5.79 -7.44 10.20
CA ARG A 133 6.25 -6.76 11.40
C ARG A 133 7.77 -6.82 11.45
N ILE A 134 8.41 -5.67 11.63
CA ILE A 134 9.86 -5.60 11.75
C ILE A 134 10.21 -5.25 13.19
N ASN A 135 10.92 -6.17 13.85
CA ASN A 135 11.48 -5.94 15.17
C ASN A 135 12.94 -5.54 15.00
N VAL A 136 13.25 -4.29 15.32
CA VAL A 136 14.63 -3.80 15.36
C VAL A 136 15.21 -4.08 16.74
N HIS A 137 16.42 -4.63 16.76
CA HIS A 137 17.20 -4.93 17.95
C HIS A 137 18.53 -4.21 17.86
N ASP A 138 18.96 -3.65 18.99
CA ASP A 138 20.32 -3.16 19.09
C ASP A 138 21.29 -4.34 19.10
N LEU A 139 22.29 -4.27 18.24
CA LEU A 139 23.39 -5.22 18.21
C LEU A 139 24.50 -4.67 19.10
N THR A 140 24.63 -5.22 20.31
CA THR A 140 25.69 -4.80 21.22
C THR A 140 27.01 -5.41 20.76
N VAL A 141 27.78 -4.63 20.00
CA VAL A 141 29.13 -5.00 19.56
C VAL A 141 30.13 -3.94 20.01
N GLN A 142 30.64 -4.06 21.23
CA GLN A 142 31.82 -3.30 21.64
C GLN A 142 32.85 -4.14 22.37
N GLY A 143 34.11 -3.88 22.00
CA GLY A 143 35.30 -4.48 22.58
C GLY A 143 35.60 -3.95 23.99
N GLY A 144 36.10 -4.85 24.83
CA GLY A 144 36.33 -4.65 26.26
C GLY A 144 35.76 -5.80 27.07
N SER A 145 35.49 -5.59 28.36
CA SER A 145 34.89 -6.58 29.28
C SER A 145 33.36 -6.69 29.18
N GLN A 146 32.71 -6.01 28.23
CA GLN A 146 31.27 -6.12 27.99
C GLN A 146 30.96 -7.27 27.01
N ARG A 147 29.85 -7.96 27.27
CA ARG A 147 29.34 -9.07 26.44
C ARG A 147 29.01 -8.55 25.05
N THR A 148 29.59 -9.19 24.04
CA THR A 148 29.22 -9.00 22.64
C THR A 148 28.12 -9.99 22.28
N ASP A 149 27.06 -9.55 21.60
CA ASP A 149 26.06 -10.46 21.07
C ASP A 149 26.72 -11.40 20.04
N ASP A 150 26.65 -12.72 20.27
CA ASP A 150 27.07 -13.73 19.30
C ASP A 150 25.86 -14.29 18.51
N LEU A 151 26.08 -15.26 17.61
CA LEU A 151 24.98 -15.88 16.88
C LEU A 151 24.02 -16.66 17.80
N THR A 152 24.46 -17.16 18.95
CA THR A 152 23.56 -17.84 19.89
C THR A 152 22.60 -16.84 20.53
N ASP A 153 23.12 -15.68 20.94
CA ASP A 153 22.37 -14.58 21.55
C ASP A 153 21.37 -13.96 20.56
N ILE A 154 21.78 -13.78 19.30
CA ILE A 154 20.88 -13.31 18.22
C ILE A 154 19.74 -14.31 18.00
N PHE A 155 20.06 -15.62 17.95
CA PHE A 155 19.04 -16.66 17.73
C PHE A 155 18.02 -16.70 18.86
N ALA A 156 18.48 -16.58 20.11
CA ALA A 156 17.62 -16.54 21.29
C ALA A 156 16.68 -15.33 21.32
N LYS A 157 17.02 -14.24 20.63
CA LYS A 157 16.17 -13.04 20.47
C LYS A 157 15.17 -13.17 19.32
N LEU A 158 15.29 -14.18 18.44
CA LEU A 158 14.35 -14.38 17.34
C LEU A 158 12.97 -14.82 17.86
N PRO A 159 11.89 -14.15 17.44
CA PRO A 159 10.54 -14.67 17.67
C PRO A 159 10.38 -16.05 17.03
N GLN A 160 9.61 -16.94 17.65
CA GLN A 160 9.38 -18.31 17.15
C GLN A 160 8.85 -18.36 15.70
N GLN A 161 8.16 -17.31 15.26
CA GLN A 161 7.61 -17.18 13.91
C GLN A 161 8.63 -16.64 12.90
N SER A 162 9.72 -16.03 13.37
CA SER A 162 10.76 -15.46 12.50
C SER A 162 11.68 -16.57 12.00
N ARG A 163 11.80 -16.70 10.68
CA ARG A 163 12.75 -17.61 10.02
C ARG A 163 14.04 -16.91 9.59
N ILE A 164 14.12 -15.60 9.77
CA ILE A 164 15.22 -14.80 9.25
C ILE A 164 15.68 -13.73 10.24
N ALA A 165 16.99 -13.68 10.45
CA ALA A 165 17.68 -12.56 11.09
C ALA A 165 18.32 -11.70 10.00
N VAL A 166 18.06 -10.40 10.01
CA VAL A 166 18.79 -9.44 9.17
C VAL A 166 19.84 -8.74 10.02
N LEU A 167 21.11 -8.85 9.66
CA LEU A 167 22.23 -8.23 10.35
C LEU A 167 22.75 -7.06 9.53
N ILE A 168 22.77 -5.87 10.11
CA ILE A 168 23.23 -4.64 9.48
C ILE A 168 24.45 -4.14 10.25
N GLY A 169 25.53 -3.79 9.56
CA GLY A 169 26.69 -3.23 10.22
C GLY A 169 27.94 -3.16 9.35
N THR A 170 28.94 -2.40 9.78
CA THR A 170 30.24 -2.37 9.10
C THR A 170 30.99 -3.68 9.32
N ALA A 171 31.97 -3.99 8.47
CA ALA A 171 32.83 -5.15 8.63
C ALA A 171 33.47 -5.20 10.02
N THR A 172 33.87 -4.05 10.54
CA THR A 172 34.44 -3.89 11.88
C THR A 172 33.41 -4.16 12.96
N SER A 173 32.19 -3.59 12.84
CA SER A 173 31.15 -3.78 13.86
C SER A 173 30.56 -5.18 13.87
N LEU A 174 30.69 -5.96 12.78
CA LEU A 174 30.18 -7.34 12.70
C LEU A 174 31.26 -8.41 12.83
N GLN A 175 32.52 -8.03 13.05
CA GLN A 175 33.66 -8.95 13.03
C GLN A 175 33.48 -10.22 13.89
N PRO A 176 32.96 -10.16 15.12
CA PRO A 176 32.75 -11.36 15.96
C PRO A 176 31.76 -12.35 15.33
N ILE A 177 30.75 -11.84 14.65
CA ILE A 177 29.72 -12.64 13.97
C ILE A 177 30.26 -13.18 12.63
N LEU A 178 30.99 -12.35 11.88
CA LEU A 178 31.58 -12.75 10.59
C LEU A 178 32.54 -13.93 10.73
N HIS A 179 33.28 -14.02 11.85
CA HIS A 179 34.13 -15.18 12.11
C HIS A 179 33.35 -16.48 12.26
N GLN A 180 32.15 -16.44 12.83
CA GLN A 180 31.29 -17.61 13.04
C GLN A 180 30.56 -18.04 11.76
N LEU A 181 30.30 -17.10 10.84
CA LEU A 181 29.67 -17.34 9.53
C LEU A 181 30.66 -17.82 8.45
N GLY A 182 31.91 -18.08 8.82
CA GLY A 182 33.00 -18.32 7.87
C GLY A 182 33.49 -17.01 7.24
N GLN A 183 34.77 -16.95 6.87
CA GLN A 183 35.46 -15.72 6.45
C GLN A 183 34.88 -15.10 5.16
N ILE A 184 33.75 -14.38 5.27
CA ILE A 184 33.28 -13.48 4.23
C ILE A 184 34.24 -12.28 4.23
N LYS A 185 35.04 -12.15 3.17
CA LYS A 185 35.91 -10.98 3.01
C LYS A 185 35.05 -9.78 2.60
N VAL A 186 34.84 -8.83 3.52
CA VAL A 186 34.10 -7.59 3.29
C VAL A 186 35.08 -6.48 2.93
N ALA A 187 35.27 -6.23 1.64
CA ALA A 187 36.07 -5.10 1.12
C ALA A 187 35.20 -3.98 0.52
N HIS A 188 33.97 -4.31 0.15
CA HIS A 188 33.00 -3.43 -0.52
C HIS A 188 31.63 -3.60 0.13
N ALA A 189 30.65 -2.81 -0.30
CA ALA A 189 29.24 -3.03 0.05
C ALA A 189 28.86 -4.48 -0.30
N THR A 190 28.31 -5.22 0.65
CA THR A 190 28.12 -6.66 0.56
C THR A 190 26.74 -7.04 1.06
N ILE A 191 26.00 -7.80 0.25
CA ILE A 191 24.79 -8.51 0.65
C ILE A 191 25.16 -9.99 0.68
N ALA A 192 24.93 -10.67 1.79
CA ALA A 192 25.15 -12.12 1.88
C ALA A 192 23.99 -12.81 2.56
N VAL A 193 23.78 -14.07 2.24
CA VAL A 193 22.75 -14.90 2.84
C VAL A 193 23.32 -16.26 3.22
N GLN A 194 23.02 -16.71 4.42
CA GLN A 194 23.50 -17.97 4.96
C GLN A 194 22.43 -18.70 5.77
N VAL A 195 22.63 -20.00 5.96
CA VAL A 195 21.87 -20.78 6.94
C VAL A 195 22.39 -20.44 8.33
N TYR A 196 21.49 -20.34 9.29
CA TYR A 196 21.85 -20.13 10.68
C TYR A 196 22.61 -21.37 11.22
N PRO A 197 23.82 -21.24 11.79
CA PRO A 197 24.56 -22.40 12.29
C PRO A 197 23.76 -23.20 13.32
N GLY A 198 23.59 -24.51 13.09
CA GLY A 198 22.82 -25.39 13.96
C GLY A 198 21.29 -25.36 13.77
N HIS A 199 20.77 -24.43 12.96
CA HIS A 199 19.33 -24.26 12.71
C HIS A 199 19.04 -24.23 11.20
N PRO A 200 18.91 -25.41 10.55
CA PRO A 200 18.82 -25.53 9.09
C PRO A 200 17.57 -24.89 8.47
N ASP A 201 16.57 -24.56 9.29
CA ASP A 201 15.30 -23.93 8.94
C ASP A 201 15.31 -22.41 9.13
N HIS A 202 16.44 -21.83 9.57
CA HIS A 202 16.61 -20.39 9.77
C HIS A 202 17.71 -19.83 8.87
N ALA A 203 17.53 -18.58 8.43
CA ALA A 203 18.48 -17.88 7.59
C ALA A 203 19.01 -16.60 8.26
N ILE A 204 20.18 -16.17 7.80
CA ILE A 204 20.79 -14.89 8.12
C ILE A 204 20.95 -14.13 6.81
N LEU A 205 20.38 -12.93 6.73
CA LEU A 205 20.68 -11.95 5.70
C LEU A 205 21.65 -10.94 6.30
N LEU A 206 22.82 -10.81 5.70
CA LEU A 206 23.87 -9.88 6.09
C LEU A 206 23.91 -8.71 5.12
N ILE A 207 23.76 -7.49 5.65
CA ILE A 207 23.90 -6.23 4.93
C ILE A 207 25.11 -5.49 5.54
N THR A 208 26.23 -5.50 4.83
CA THR A 208 27.50 -5.02 5.39
C THR A 208 28.36 -4.27 4.38
N GLY A 209 29.46 -3.69 4.83
CA GLY A 209 30.39 -2.91 4.03
C GLY A 209 31.63 -2.54 4.85
N ALA A 210 32.69 -2.10 4.19
CA ALA A 210 33.91 -1.65 4.87
C ALA A 210 33.65 -0.40 5.75
N ASP A 211 32.70 0.45 5.35
CA ASP A 211 32.30 1.65 6.07
C ASP A 211 30.78 1.88 6.01
N ALA A 212 30.31 2.90 6.73
CA ALA A 212 28.90 3.29 6.80
C ALA A 212 28.25 3.55 5.43
N ARG A 213 28.97 4.20 4.50
CA ARG A 213 28.42 4.53 3.17
C ARG A 213 28.19 3.26 2.37
N GLN A 214 29.11 2.30 2.47
CA GLN A 214 28.96 1.01 1.83
C GLN A 214 27.82 0.17 2.44
N VAL A 215 27.57 0.26 3.74
CA VAL A 215 26.41 -0.40 4.36
C VAL A 215 25.10 0.18 3.83
N VAL A 216 24.97 1.51 3.75
CA VAL A 216 23.79 2.17 3.16
C VAL A 216 23.64 1.79 1.68
N LEU A 217 24.74 1.71 0.92
CA LEU A 217 24.70 1.25 -0.48
C LEU A 217 24.20 -0.20 -0.58
N ALA A 218 24.66 -1.11 0.28
CA ALA A 218 24.20 -2.49 0.32
C ALA A 218 22.70 -2.56 0.69
N ALA A 219 22.26 -1.79 1.69
CA ALA A 219 20.85 -1.72 2.10
C ALA A 219 19.94 -1.18 0.98
N ARG A 220 20.35 -0.09 0.33
CA ARG A 220 19.63 0.50 -0.81
C ARG A 220 19.58 -0.45 -2.01
N THR A 221 20.66 -1.20 -2.25
CA THR A 221 20.69 -2.24 -3.28
C THR A 221 19.73 -3.38 -2.94
N PHE A 222 19.72 -3.83 -1.68
CA PHE A 222 18.77 -4.82 -1.17
C PHE A 222 17.32 -4.39 -1.37
N ALA A 223 17.03 -3.10 -1.14
CA ALA A 223 15.71 -2.52 -1.26
C ALA A 223 15.16 -2.55 -2.69
N ASN A 224 16.03 -2.55 -3.71
CA ASN A 224 15.61 -2.50 -5.11
C ASN A 224 14.94 -3.83 -5.55
N PRO A 225 13.62 -3.84 -5.82
CA PRO A 225 12.90 -5.06 -6.18
C PRO A 225 13.18 -5.50 -7.63
N ASN A 226 13.74 -4.63 -8.46
CA ASN A 226 14.02 -4.90 -9.88
C ASN A 226 15.43 -5.45 -10.11
N LEU A 227 16.24 -5.57 -9.05
CA LEU A 227 17.59 -6.10 -9.16
C LEU A 227 17.53 -7.62 -9.31
N ALA A 228 18.04 -8.14 -10.42
CA ALA A 228 18.28 -9.57 -10.58
C ALA A 228 19.51 -9.96 -9.74
N TYR A 229 19.28 -10.67 -8.64
CA TYR A 229 20.36 -11.19 -7.81
C TYR A 229 21.01 -12.41 -8.46
N PRO A 230 22.31 -12.64 -8.24
CA PRO A 230 22.97 -13.85 -8.71
C PRO A 230 22.53 -15.08 -7.91
N SER A 231 22.61 -16.26 -8.53
CA SER A 231 22.52 -17.57 -7.87
C SER A 231 23.73 -17.88 -6.98
N ALA A 232 24.01 -16.99 -6.04
CA ALA A 232 25.16 -17.02 -5.14
C ALA A 232 24.72 -16.68 -3.71
N ARG A 233 25.57 -17.00 -2.73
CA ARG A 233 25.33 -16.68 -1.32
C ARG A 233 25.78 -15.28 -0.92
N HIS A 234 26.55 -14.59 -1.76
CA HIS A 234 26.97 -13.23 -1.50
C HIS A 234 27.16 -12.46 -2.81
N LEU A 235 27.01 -11.14 -2.71
CA LEU A 235 27.18 -10.16 -3.77
C LEU A 235 28.01 -9.00 -3.20
N GLN A 236 29.09 -8.64 -3.88
CA GLN A 236 29.84 -7.42 -3.62
C GLN A 236 29.44 -6.34 -4.62
N ILE A 237 29.30 -5.11 -4.13
CA ILE A 237 28.71 -3.98 -4.85
C ILE A 237 29.73 -2.84 -4.82
N ASP A 238 30.27 -2.52 -5.99
CA ASP A 238 31.14 -1.35 -6.16
C ASP A 238 30.31 -0.08 -6.39
N ARG A 239 29.32 -0.20 -7.28
CA ARG A 239 28.43 0.87 -7.67
C ARG A 239 27.12 0.28 -8.17
N VAL A 240 26.04 1.01 -7.95
CA VAL A 240 24.77 0.77 -8.64
C VAL A 240 24.73 1.72 -9.84
N SER A 241 24.94 1.19 -11.05
CA SER A 241 24.90 1.95 -12.30
C SER A 241 23.67 1.59 -13.12
N GLY A 242 22.91 2.59 -13.51
CA GLY A 242 21.56 2.48 -14.05
C GLY A 242 20.70 3.50 -13.32
N ASN A 243 19.68 4.07 -13.96
CA ASN A 243 18.80 5.06 -13.32
C ASN A 243 17.95 4.41 -12.20
N ALA A 244 18.55 3.84 -11.16
CA ALA A 244 17.86 3.44 -9.95
C ALA A 244 17.25 4.67 -9.23
N ASP A 245 17.68 5.88 -9.60
CA ASP A 245 17.08 7.15 -9.16
C ASP A 245 15.86 7.60 -9.99
N VAL A 246 15.61 7.05 -11.20
CA VAL A 246 14.55 7.58 -12.11
C VAL A 246 13.88 6.51 -13.00
N GLN A 247 14.25 5.24 -12.92
CA GLN A 247 13.44 4.21 -13.58
C GLN A 247 12.20 4.05 -12.73
N ASN A 248 11.13 4.66 -13.24
CA ASN A 248 9.76 4.63 -12.77
C ASN A 248 9.58 3.53 -11.73
N PRO A 249 9.06 3.81 -10.52
CA PRO A 249 8.46 2.74 -9.75
C PRO A 249 7.58 1.90 -10.71
N ALA A 250 7.18 0.70 -10.33
CA ALA A 250 5.84 0.32 -10.76
C ALA A 250 4.97 1.45 -10.21
N ILE A 251 4.82 2.55 -10.97
CA ILE A 251 3.96 3.66 -10.64
C ILE A 251 2.70 2.87 -10.39
N PRO A 252 2.05 3.01 -9.23
CA PRO A 252 0.70 2.50 -9.09
C PRO A 252 -0.17 3.36 -9.98
N ILE A 253 0.11 3.37 -11.29
CA ILE A 253 -0.68 3.87 -12.36
C ILE A 253 -1.16 5.34 -12.14
N SER A 254 -0.63 6.10 -11.18
CA SER A 254 -1.38 7.26 -10.68
C SER A 254 -0.60 8.37 -10.01
N THR A 255 0.73 8.33 -10.00
CA THR A 255 1.47 9.47 -9.44
C THR A 255 1.68 10.62 -10.43
N VAL A 256 1.68 10.35 -11.74
CA VAL A 256 1.66 11.39 -12.80
C VAL A 256 0.41 12.31 -12.70
N PRO A 257 -0.80 11.81 -12.39
CA PRO A 257 -1.98 12.62 -12.06
C PRO A 257 -1.85 13.63 -10.91
N PHE A 258 -0.81 13.56 -10.06
CA PHE A 258 -0.75 14.39 -8.86
C PHE A 258 -0.46 15.87 -9.13
N HIS A 259 0.19 16.20 -10.26
CA HIS A 259 0.55 17.57 -10.61
C HIS A 259 -0.01 18.03 -11.96
N ALA A 260 -0.33 17.09 -12.86
CA ALA A 260 -0.86 17.44 -14.18
C ALA A 260 -2.36 17.78 -14.08
N THR A 261 -2.74 18.95 -14.58
CA THR A 261 -4.15 19.32 -14.75
C THR A 261 -4.82 18.54 -15.86
N GLU A 262 -4.09 18.04 -16.86
CA GLU A 262 -4.58 17.18 -17.93
C GLU A 262 -3.65 15.99 -18.14
N TYR A 263 -4.20 14.79 -18.31
CA TYR A 263 -3.43 13.59 -18.63
C TYR A 263 -4.26 12.56 -19.42
N PRO A 264 -3.62 11.73 -20.27
CA PRO A 264 -4.30 10.64 -20.96
C PRO A 264 -4.59 9.47 -20.02
N LEU A 265 -5.68 8.74 -20.23
CA LEU A 265 -6.03 7.57 -19.41
C LEU A 265 -4.92 6.50 -19.42
N ALA A 266 -4.08 6.46 -20.45
CA ALA A 266 -2.91 5.58 -20.50
C ALA A 266 -1.96 5.75 -19.30
N VAL A 267 -1.81 6.95 -18.72
CA VAL A 267 -0.99 7.11 -17.49
C VAL A 267 -1.66 6.49 -16.29
N THR A 268 -2.99 6.37 -16.34
CA THR A 268 -3.83 5.58 -15.45
C THR A 268 -3.89 4.11 -15.85
N GLY A 269 -2.93 3.63 -16.64
CA GLY A 269 -2.65 2.22 -16.92
C GLY A 269 -3.82 1.49 -17.59
N PHE A 270 -4.87 2.26 -17.87
CA PHE A 270 -5.93 1.94 -18.77
C PHE A 270 -5.32 1.69 -20.15
N LYS A 271 -5.53 0.48 -20.64
CA LYS A 271 -5.18 0.10 -22.01
C LYS A 271 -6.41 0.30 -22.89
N THR A 272 -6.22 0.43 -24.19
CA THR A 272 -7.36 0.41 -25.12
C THR A 272 -8.11 -0.89 -24.92
N VAL A 273 -9.39 -0.80 -24.58
CA VAL A 273 -10.27 -1.96 -24.36
C VAL A 273 -11.24 -2.03 -25.52
N THR A 274 -11.41 -3.23 -26.07
CA THR A 274 -12.53 -3.55 -26.95
C THR A 274 -13.41 -4.55 -26.25
N ILE A 275 -14.69 -4.20 -26.11
CA ILE A 275 -15.71 -5.06 -25.54
C ILE A 275 -16.59 -5.61 -26.64
N ASN A 276 -17.06 -6.84 -26.46
CA ASN A 276 -17.98 -7.52 -27.37
C ASN A 276 -19.22 -7.98 -26.59
N GLY A 277 -20.42 -7.67 -27.07
CA GLY A 277 -21.68 -8.11 -26.45
C GLY A 277 -21.85 -7.61 -25.01
N PHE A 278 -22.19 -8.52 -24.07
CA PHE A 278 -22.35 -8.19 -22.65
C PHE A 278 -21.01 -8.22 -21.93
N SER A 279 -20.42 -7.05 -21.73
CA SER A 279 -19.25 -6.87 -20.86
C SER A 279 -19.65 -6.05 -19.65
N GLY A 280 -19.07 -6.38 -18.49
CA GLY A 280 -19.18 -5.55 -17.29
C GLY A 280 -18.63 -4.13 -17.50
N PRO A 281 -18.79 -3.26 -16.48
CA PRO A 281 -18.29 -1.89 -16.53
C PRO A 281 -16.77 -1.84 -16.70
N ILE A 282 -16.30 -0.84 -17.43
CA ILE A 282 -14.89 -0.50 -17.55
C ILE A 282 -14.56 0.52 -16.46
N ASN A 283 -13.76 0.11 -15.47
CA ASN A 283 -13.41 0.96 -14.34
C ASN A 283 -11.99 1.51 -14.47
N VAL A 284 -11.85 2.82 -14.23
CA VAL A 284 -10.57 3.53 -14.19
C VAL A 284 -10.49 4.30 -12.88
N ARG A 285 -9.38 4.14 -12.15
CA ARG A 285 -9.13 4.90 -10.92
C ARG A 285 -8.32 6.14 -11.24
N VAL A 286 -8.77 7.28 -10.72
CA VAL A 286 -8.16 8.58 -10.98
C VAL A 286 -7.98 9.32 -9.66
N TRP A 287 -6.90 10.10 -9.53
CA TRP A 287 -6.61 10.84 -8.29
C TRP A 287 -6.90 12.34 -8.45
N ASN A 288 -7.56 12.91 -7.44
CA ASN A 288 -7.81 14.33 -7.28
C ASN A 288 -6.96 14.92 -6.14
N GLY A 289 -5.94 15.71 -6.50
CA GLY A 289 -5.06 16.39 -5.54
C GLY A 289 -5.58 17.72 -5.00
N GLY A 290 -6.82 18.11 -5.29
CA GLY A 290 -7.38 19.40 -4.86
C GLY A 290 -8.78 19.31 -4.29
N TRP A 291 -9.24 20.45 -3.77
CA TRP A 291 -10.58 20.66 -3.23
C TRP A 291 -11.47 21.33 -4.27
N GLN A 292 -12.74 20.92 -4.36
CA GLN A 292 -13.76 21.49 -5.26
C GLN A 292 -13.32 21.58 -6.73
N ARG A 293 -12.51 20.64 -7.19
CA ARG A 293 -12.15 20.54 -8.61
C ARG A 293 -13.28 19.88 -9.38
N SER A 294 -13.65 20.41 -10.54
CA SER A 294 -14.44 19.69 -11.53
C SER A 294 -13.52 18.88 -12.43
N VAL A 295 -14.10 17.94 -13.19
CA VAL A 295 -13.39 17.16 -14.20
C VAL A 295 -14.04 17.33 -15.55
N GLU A 296 -13.22 17.40 -16.59
CA GLU A 296 -13.64 17.19 -17.96
C GLU A 296 -12.99 15.90 -18.48
N LEU A 297 -13.82 14.93 -18.83
CA LEU A 297 -13.41 13.69 -19.45
C LEU A 297 -13.60 13.80 -20.97
N ARG A 298 -12.55 13.60 -21.76
CA ARG A 298 -12.59 13.59 -23.23
C ARG A 298 -12.34 12.19 -23.77
N LEU A 299 -13.40 11.52 -24.21
CA LEU A 299 -13.33 10.13 -24.67
C LEU A 299 -13.10 10.04 -26.19
N ASN A 300 -12.19 9.15 -26.56
CA ASN A 300 -12.04 8.65 -27.92
C ASN A 300 -12.57 7.22 -27.96
N LEU A 301 -13.60 6.95 -28.77
CA LEU A 301 -14.19 5.63 -28.89
C LEU A 301 -14.75 5.34 -30.29
N VAL A 302 -14.88 4.06 -30.63
CA VAL A 302 -15.45 3.55 -31.89
C VAL A 302 -16.42 2.42 -31.55
N TYR A 303 -17.55 2.34 -32.25
CA TYR A 303 -18.53 1.27 -32.09
C TYR A 303 -18.99 0.70 -33.43
N SER A 304 -19.32 -0.58 -33.43
CA SER A 304 -19.73 -1.33 -34.62
C SER A 304 -21.14 -0.96 -35.09
N ALA A 305 -21.43 -1.31 -36.35
CA ALA A 305 -22.80 -1.27 -36.88
C ALA A 305 -23.74 -2.24 -36.16
N GLY A 306 -25.05 -2.04 -36.35
CA GLY A 306 -26.08 -2.96 -35.86
C GLY A 306 -26.53 -2.72 -34.42
N MET A 307 -26.12 -1.62 -33.78
CA MET A 307 -26.65 -1.19 -32.49
C MET A 307 -28.02 -0.52 -32.63
N ALA A 308 -28.91 -0.77 -31.68
CA ALA A 308 -30.21 -0.11 -31.57
C ALA A 308 -30.03 1.36 -31.16
N PRO A 309 -30.98 2.25 -31.52
CA PRO A 309 -30.93 3.67 -31.13
C PRO A 309 -30.88 3.92 -29.62
N THR A 310 -31.28 2.94 -28.81
CA THR A 310 -31.24 2.97 -27.33
C THR A 310 -29.93 2.46 -26.74
N SER A 311 -28.92 2.16 -27.58
CA SER A 311 -27.61 1.77 -27.09
C SER A 311 -26.81 2.98 -26.63
N ASP A 312 -26.07 2.83 -25.54
CA ASP A 312 -25.32 3.93 -24.94
C ASP A 312 -24.08 3.46 -24.17
N VAL A 313 -23.27 4.42 -23.77
CA VAL A 313 -22.23 4.26 -22.73
C VAL A 313 -22.53 5.25 -21.62
N ASN A 314 -22.97 4.75 -20.48
CA ASN A 314 -23.17 5.58 -19.30
C ASN A 314 -21.84 5.86 -18.63
N VAL A 315 -21.59 7.12 -18.34
CA VAL A 315 -20.39 7.59 -17.64
C VAL A 315 -20.77 7.84 -16.19
N LEU A 316 -20.24 7.00 -15.31
CA LEU A 316 -20.43 7.14 -13.87
C LEU A 316 -19.14 7.64 -13.23
N PHE A 317 -19.26 8.59 -12.29
CA PHE A 317 -18.15 9.04 -11.47
C PHE A 317 -18.48 8.84 -9.99
N ASN A 318 -17.66 8.07 -9.30
CA ASN A 318 -17.91 7.66 -7.91
C ASN A 318 -19.29 7.01 -7.66
N GLY A 319 -19.90 6.44 -8.70
CA GLY A 319 -21.22 5.81 -8.67
C GLY A 319 -22.37 6.71 -9.11
N ALA A 320 -22.17 8.03 -9.25
CA ALA A 320 -23.16 8.96 -9.79
C ALA A 320 -23.13 8.97 -11.33
N LEU A 321 -24.29 9.09 -11.98
CA LEU A 321 -24.40 9.16 -13.44
C LEU A 321 -24.16 10.61 -13.91
N GLU A 322 -23.08 10.83 -14.65
CA GLU A 322 -22.66 12.15 -15.12
C GLU A 322 -23.11 12.44 -16.56
N GLY A 323 -23.32 11.39 -17.34
CA GLY A 323 -23.73 11.51 -18.72
C GLY A 323 -23.89 10.17 -19.41
N SER A 324 -24.46 10.20 -20.60
CA SER A 324 -24.66 9.03 -21.45
C SER A 324 -24.25 9.36 -22.87
N ILE A 325 -23.37 8.54 -23.44
CA ILE A 325 -22.85 8.71 -24.80
C ILE A 325 -23.69 7.82 -25.72
N PRO A 326 -24.54 8.38 -26.59
CA PRO A 326 -25.39 7.57 -27.46
C PRO A 326 -24.55 6.79 -28.48
N LEU A 327 -24.91 5.54 -28.73
CA LEU A 327 -24.31 4.68 -29.77
C LEU A 327 -25.34 4.37 -30.86
N ASN A 328 -25.98 5.41 -31.39
CA ASN A 328 -27.24 5.30 -32.13
C ASN A 328 -27.11 5.32 -33.66
N ALA A 329 -25.90 5.40 -34.22
CA ALA A 329 -25.71 5.34 -35.67
C ALA A 329 -25.81 3.90 -36.17
N PRO A 330 -26.77 3.54 -37.06
CA PRO A 330 -26.96 2.16 -37.52
C PRO A 330 -25.74 1.57 -38.24
N SER A 331 -24.95 2.43 -38.90
CA SER A 331 -23.70 2.06 -39.59
C SER A 331 -22.49 1.92 -38.67
N GLY A 332 -22.66 2.08 -37.35
CA GLY A 332 -21.57 2.27 -36.41
C GLY A 332 -21.04 3.70 -36.48
N GLY A 333 -20.10 4.01 -35.59
CA GLY A 333 -19.61 5.38 -35.47
C GLY A 333 -18.32 5.51 -34.68
N LYS A 334 -17.79 6.73 -34.68
CA LYS A 334 -16.64 7.11 -33.87
C LYS A 334 -16.88 8.45 -33.21
N TYR A 335 -16.44 8.55 -31.96
CA TYR A 335 -16.39 9.81 -31.22
C TYR A 335 -14.92 10.14 -30.95
N ILE A 336 -14.55 11.40 -31.21
CA ILE A 336 -13.22 11.93 -30.97
C ILE A 336 -13.37 13.07 -29.97
N LYS A 337 -12.70 12.95 -28.82
CA LYS A 337 -12.73 13.91 -27.71
C LYS A 337 -14.16 14.29 -27.29
N TYR A 338 -15.06 13.30 -27.22
CA TYR A 338 -16.41 13.54 -26.68
C TYR A 338 -16.27 13.93 -25.21
N ALA A 339 -16.73 15.14 -24.88
CA ALA A 339 -16.53 15.73 -23.57
C ALA A 339 -17.70 15.40 -22.63
N VAL A 340 -17.38 14.94 -21.44
CA VAL A 340 -18.31 14.78 -20.32
C VAL A 340 -17.79 15.60 -19.16
N SER A 341 -18.58 16.56 -18.71
CA SER A 341 -18.25 17.42 -17.57
C SER A 341 -18.80 16.82 -16.29
N ILE A 342 -17.95 16.75 -15.28
CA ILE A 342 -18.25 16.16 -13.97
C ILE A 342 -18.11 17.30 -12.95
N PRO A 343 -19.20 17.67 -12.26
CA PRO A 343 -19.19 18.80 -11.34
C PRO A 343 -18.38 18.48 -10.08
N SER A 344 -17.90 19.53 -9.41
CA SER A 344 -17.10 19.40 -8.19
C SER A 344 -17.87 18.80 -7.01
N SER A 345 -19.20 18.73 -7.07
CA SER A 345 -20.04 18.03 -6.08
C SER A 345 -19.86 16.51 -6.11
N GLU A 346 -19.50 15.96 -7.27
CA GLU A 346 -19.34 14.51 -7.48
C GLU A 346 -17.87 14.06 -7.38
N THR A 347 -16.95 15.02 -7.34
CA THR A 347 -15.54 14.75 -7.09
C THR A 347 -15.24 14.72 -5.61
N ARG A 348 -14.34 13.84 -5.23
CA ARG A 348 -13.80 13.76 -3.87
C ARG A 348 -12.31 14.01 -3.95
N THR A 349 -11.75 14.59 -2.89
CA THR A 349 -10.30 14.60 -2.74
C THR A 349 -9.79 13.16 -2.64
N GLY A 350 -8.66 12.89 -3.29
CA GLY A 350 -8.05 11.58 -3.35
C GLY A 350 -8.57 10.70 -4.49
N TRP A 351 -8.75 9.41 -4.23
CA TRP A 351 -9.14 8.47 -5.28
C TRP A 351 -10.61 8.59 -5.64
N ASN A 352 -10.84 8.70 -6.94
CA ASN A 352 -12.14 8.66 -7.57
C ASN A 352 -12.19 7.48 -8.54
N THR A 353 -13.40 6.97 -8.81
CA THR A 353 -13.62 5.88 -9.76
C THR A 353 -14.46 6.38 -10.93
N LEU A 354 -13.88 6.39 -12.12
CA LEU A 354 -14.58 6.57 -13.38
C LEU A 354 -15.03 5.19 -13.87
N SER A 355 -16.33 5.02 -14.12
CA SER A 355 -16.89 3.77 -14.65
C SER A 355 -17.60 4.05 -15.97
N LEU A 356 -17.23 3.35 -17.03
CA LEU A 356 -17.91 3.39 -18.32
C LEU A 356 -18.77 2.13 -18.43
N VAL A 357 -20.09 2.30 -18.43
CA VAL A 357 -21.06 1.21 -18.39
C VAL A 357 -21.73 1.10 -19.76
N PRO A 358 -21.27 0.19 -20.62
CA PRO A 358 -21.82 0.01 -21.96
C PRO A 358 -23.18 -0.70 -21.90
N ASN A 359 -24.17 -0.16 -22.59
CA ASN A 359 -25.46 -0.80 -22.85
C ASN A 359 -25.59 -1.08 -24.35
N LEU A 360 -25.12 -2.25 -24.79
CA LEU A 360 -25.07 -2.62 -26.20
C LEU A 360 -26.31 -3.44 -26.56
N ILE A 361 -27.27 -2.83 -27.24
CA ILE A 361 -28.53 -3.47 -27.65
C ILE A 361 -28.50 -3.67 -29.16
N PRO A 362 -28.76 -4.87 -29.71
CA PRO A 362 -28.80 -5.08 -31.16
C PRO A 362 -30.06 -4.43 -31.77
N ALA A 363 -29.93 -3.87 -32.98
CA ALA A 363 -31.02 -3.20 -33.69
C ALA A 363 -32.12 -4.17 -34.16
N ALA A 364 -31.74 -5.40 -34.52
CA ALA A 364 -32.67 -6.49 -34.78
C ALA A 364 -32.83 -7.31 -33.48
N THR A 365 -34.07 -7.56 -33.08
CA THR A 365 -34.41 -8.38 -31.91
C THR A 365 -35.08 -9.65 -32.39
N HIS A 366 -34.34 -10.50 -33.13
CA HIS A 366 -34.82 -11.85 -33.42
C HIS A 366 -34.39 -12.75 -32.26
N ASP A 367 -35.36 -13.17 -31.44
CA ASP A 367 -35.22 -14.09 -30.30
C ASP A 367 -34.01 -13.81 -29.38
N PHE A 368 -34.28 -13.19 -28.22
CA PHE A 368 -33.28 -12.87 -27.18
C PHE A 368 -32.45 -14.09 -26.70
N LEU A 369 -32.88 -15.31 -27.06
CA LEU A 369 -32.26 -16.59 -26.75
C LEU A 369 -31.04 -16.92 -27.65
N TYR A 370 -30.83 -16.22 -28.78
CA TYR A 370 -29.68 -16.45 -29.66
C TYR A 370 -28.56 -15.41 -29.46
N ASN A 371 -27.50 -15.81 -28.74
CA ASN A 371 -26.30 -15.00 -28.46
C ASN A 371 -25.50 -14.55 -29.70
N ALA A 372 -25.80 -15.07 -30.90
CA ALA A 372 -25.02 -14.85 -32.11
C ALA A 372 -25.07 -13.38 -32.60
N GLU A 373 -26.21 -12.70 -32.48
CA GLU A 373 -26.34 -11.29 -32.91
C GLU A 373 -25.62 -10.33 -31.96
N ARG A 374 -25.53 -10.68 -30.66
CA ARG A 374 -24.82 -9.89 -29.65
C ARG A 374 -23.30 -10.02 -29.77
N ALA A 375 -22.79 -11.14 -30.30
CA ALA A 375 -21.37 -11.37 -30.52
C ALA A 375 -20.74 -10.37 -31.53
N ASN A 376 -21.56 -9.74 -32.37
CA ASN A 376 -21.13 -8.78 -33.39
C ASN A 376 -21.18 -7.32 -32.92
N LEU A 377 -21.69 -7.04 -31.72
CA LEU A 377 -21.69 -5.69 -31.14
C LEU A 377 -20.35 -5.43 -30.47
N GLN A 378 -19.62 -4.43 -30.96
CA GLN A 378 -18.29 -4.08 -30.46
C GLN A 378 -18.22 -2.60 -30.10
N LEU A 379 -17.52 -2.30 -29.00
CA LEU A 379 -17.15 -0.95 -28.61
C LEU A 379 -15.67 -0.95 -28.23
N SER A 380 -14.88 -0.06 -28.82
CA SER A 380 -13.49 0.19 -28.48
C SER A 380 -13.33 1.55 -27.83
N ILE A 381 -12.74 1.60 -26.64
CA ILE A 381 -12.41 2.84 -25.91
C ILE A 381 -10.89 2.97 -25.85
N TYR A 382 -10.35 4.08 -26.33
CA TYR A 382 -8.91 4.24 -26.52
C TYR A 382 -8.22 4.83 -25.29
N ALA A 383 -7.00 4.34 -25.02
CA ALA A 383 -6.17 4.80 -23.90
C ALA A 383 -5.70 6.26 -24.00
N ASN A 384 -5.77 6.86 -25.19
CA ASN A 384 -5.44 8.27 -25.42
C ASN A 384 -6.62 9.23 -25.14
N SER A 385 -7.75 8.73 -24.62
CA SER A 385 -8.77 9.58 -24.00
C SER A 385 -8.13 10.39 -22.86
N THR A 386 -8.56 11.63 -22.61
CA THR A 386 -7.93 12.50 -21.61
C THR A 386 -8.87 12.85 -20.48
N LEU A 387 -8.30 13.10 -19.30
CA LEU A 387 -8.99 13.61 -18.13
C LEU A 387 -8.31 14.92 -17.72
N THR A 388 -9.12 15.96 -17.55
CA THR A 388 -8.66 17.29 -17.14
C THR A 388 -9.32 17.72 -15.83
N TRP A 389 -8.54 17.96 -14.79
CA TRP A 389 -8.98 18.63 -13.57
C TRP A 389 -9.08 20.13 -13.79
N GLN A 390 -10.24 20.72 -13.47
CA GLN A 390 -10.53 22.14 -13.64
C GLN A 390 -10.88 22.79 -12.30
N GLY A 391 -10.46 24.06 -12.15
CA GLY A 391 -10.75 24.86 -10.95
C GLY A 391 -10.24 24.24 -9.65
N GLY A 392 -10.86 24.71 -8.56
CA GLY A 392 -10.55 24.31 -7.19
C GLY A 392 -9.22 24.85 -6.66
N ASN A 393 -9.00 24.63 -5.37
CA ASN A 393 -7.75 24.97 -4.71
C ASN A 393 -6.90 23.70 -4.55
N SER A 394 -5.60 23.78 -4.80
CA SER A 394 -4.68 22.75 -4.34
C SER A 394 -4.88 22.56 -2.85
N LEU A 395 -4.90 21.30 -2.39
CA LEU A 395 -4.93 21.09 -0.95
C LEU A 395 -3.70 21.78 -0.36
N GLN A 396 -3.93 22.72 0.56
CA GLN A 396 -2.82 23.30 1.32
C GLN A 396 -2.16 22.21 2.19
N GLN A 397 -2.88 21.14 2.50
CA GLN A 397 -2.49 20.10 3.45
C GLN A 397 -2.51 18.71 2.80
N PHE A 398 -1.69 17.82 3.36
CA PHE A 398 -1.52 16.47 2.84
C PHE A 398 -2.64 15.55 3.36
N ASP A 399 -3.53 15.05 2.51
CA ASP A 399 -4.57 14.09 2.93
C ASP A 399 -3.96 12.70 3.16
N LEU A 400 -4.18 12.13 4.35
CA LEU A 400 -3.73 10.77 4.72
C LEU A 400 -4.28 9.68 3.81
N THR A 401 -5.36 9.96 3.05
CA THR A 401 -5.87 9.10 1.97
C THR A 401 -4.82 8.84 0.88
N ALA A 402 -3.90 9.78 0.66
CA ALA A 402 -2.82 9.63 -0.32
C ALA A 402 -1.82 8.59 0.16
N LEU A 403 -1.38 8.71 1.41
CA LEU A 403 -0.53 7.72 2.05
C LEU A 403 -1.20 6.35 2.09
N SER A 404 -2.47 6.30 2.49
CA SER A 404 -3.19 5.04 2.69
C SER A 404 -3.37 4.25 1.40
N ASN A 405 -3.57 4.94 0.28
CA ASN A 405 -3.85 4.27 -0.98
C ASN A 405 -2.62 4.03 -1.86
N SER A 406 -1.66 4.95 -1.90
CA SER A 406 -0.50 4.87 -2.80
C SER A 406 0.85 4.93 -2.09
N GLY A 407 0.89 5.01 -0.76
CA GLY A 407 2.15 5.18 -0.03
C GLY A 407 2.79 6.55 -0.29
N PHE A 408 2.07 7.51 -0.87
CA PHE A 408 2.64 8.81 -1.19
C PHE A 408 3.02 9.56 0.09
N LEU A 409 4.23 10.10 0.14
CA LEU A 409 4.75 10.90 1.26
C LEU A 409 4.83 12.40 0.93
N GLY A 410 4.40 12.81 -0.26
CA GLY A 410 4.52 14.20 -0.72
C GLY A 410 5.83 14.51 -1.44
N ALA A 411 6.73 13.55 -1.57
CA ALA A 411 7.98 13.67 -2.31
C ALA A 411 7.78 13.57 -3.83
N LYS A 412 8.42 14.47 -4.58
CA LYS A 412 8.57 14.37 -6.03
C LYS A 412 9.54 13.24 -6.38
N ALA A 413 9.51 12.80 -7.64
CA ALA A 413 10.46 11.81 -8.12
C ALA A 413 11.92 12.29 -7.91
N GLY A 414 12.73 11.48 -7.24
CA GLY A 414 14.12 11.81 -6.90
C GLY A 414 14.30 12.74 -5.70
N GLU A 415 13.22 13.20 -5.07
CA GLU A 415 13.29 13.98 -3.83
C GLU A 415 13.48 13.04 -2.63
N VAL A 416 14.31 13.46 -1.68
CA VAL A 416 14.59 12.72 -0.44
C VAL A 416 13.53 13.08 0.59
N VAL A 417 13.00 12.07 1.28
CA VAL A 417 12.14 12.25 2.45
C VAL A 417 13.01 12.33 3.70
N ASN A 418 12.81 13.39 4.47
CA ASN A 418 13.51 13.64 5.72
C ASN A 418 12.82 12.85 6.84
N LEU A 419 13.49 11.80 7.30
CA LEU A 419 13.00 10.93 8.36
C LEU A 419 13.46 11.47 9.71
N VAL A 420 12.51 11.89 10.54
CA VAL A 420 12.79 12.40 11.90
C VAL A 420 12.44 11.33 12.92
N VAL A 421 13.48 10.78 13.56
CA VAL A 421 13.39 9.75 14.61
C VAL A 421 14.04 10.31 15.88
N PRO A 422 13.27 10.86 16.84
CA PRO A 422 13.84 11.65 17.94
C PRO A 422 14.78 10.88 18.88
N GLU A 423 14.51 9.59 19.09
CA GLU A 423 15.26 8.71 19.99
C GLU A 423 15.86 7.50 19.23
N PRO A 424 16.84 7.68 18.30
CA PRO A 424 17.31 6.65 17.36
C PRO A 424 18.08 5.48 18.03
N ARG A 425 17.98 5.34 19.35
CA ARG A 425 18.50 4.24 20.16
C ARG A 425 17.38 3.36 20.73
N ASP A 426 16.13 3.82 20.68
CA ASP A 426 14.98 3.07 21.17
C ASP A 426 14.52 2.04 20.13
N SER A 427 14.87 0.77 20.39
CA SER A 427 14.45 -0.39 19.59
C SER A 427 12.93 -0.47 19.34
N GLN A 428 12.09 -0.04 20.28
CA GLN A 428 10.64 -0.09 20.11
C GLN A 428 10.19 0.93 19.06
N MET A 429 10.77 2.13 19.10
CA MET A 429 10.48 3.17 18.11
C MET A 429 11.07 2.81 16.74
N LEU A 430 12.30 2.29 16.67
CA LEU A 430 12.90 1.83 15.40
C LEU A 430 12.09 0.68 14.78
N SER A 431 11.56 -0.24 15.59
CA SER A 431 10.62 -1.28 15.11
C SER A 431 9.34 -0.67 14.51
N ALA A 432 8.83 0.39 15.12
CA ALA A 432 7.66 1.12 14.60
C ALA A 432 7.99 1.82 13.28
N VAL A 433 9.15 2.49 13.19
CA VAL A 433 9.66 3.14 11.97
C VAL A 433 9.80 2.11 10.85
N ALA A 434 10.54 1.02 11.09
CA ALA A 434 10.78 -0.02 10.10
C ALA A 434 9.47 -0.65 9.62
N THR A 435 8.56 -0.99 10.53
CA THR A 435 7.24 -1.56 10.17
C THR A 435 6.40 -0.58 9.34
N LEU A 436 6.45 0.72 9.66
CA LEU A 436 5.76 1.75 8.89
C LEU A 436 6.36 1.89 7.48
N LEU A 437 7.68 2.03 7.36
CA LEU A 437 8.37 2.19 6.08
C LEU A 437 8.17 0.99 5.16
N ALA A 438 8.22 -0.23 5.71
CA ALA A 438 7.86 -1.44 4.98
C ALA A 438 6.44 -1.32 4.40
N LYS A 439 5.46 -0.88 5.20
CA LYS A 439 4.09 -0.67 4.72
C LYS A 439 3.98 0.43 3.67
N VAL A 440 4.71 1.53 3.81
CA VAL A 440 4.71 2.61 2.82
C VAL A 440 5.26 2.10 1.48
N ALA A 441 6.41 1.42 1.49
CA ALA A 441 7.00 0.84 0.28
C ALA A 441 6.07 -0.17 -0.40
N GLN A 442 5.38 -1.02 0.39
CA GLN A 442 4.34 -1.93 -0.11
C GLN A 442 3.23 -1.22 -0.87
N ARG A 443 2.77 -0.06 -0.38
CA ARG A 443 1.70 0.71 -1.01
C ARG A 443 2.19 1.51 -2.20
N GLN A 444 3.43 1.96 -2.16
CA GLN A 444 4.08 2.65 -3.27
C GLN A 444 4.46 1.71 -4.41
N GLY A 445 4.70 0.42 -4.12
CA GLY A 445 5.14 -0.56 -5.12
C GLY A 445 6.60 -0.37 -5.55
N GLY A 446 7.38 0.40 -4.78
CA GLY A 446 8.79 0.65 -5.02
C GLY A 446 9.45 1.34 -3.83
N THR A 447 10.77 1.46 -3.89
CA THR A 447 11.56 2.17 -2.88
C THR A 447 11.43 3.68 -3.06
N PHE A 448 11.67 4.43 -1.98
CA PHE A 448 11.79 5.89 -2.02
C PHE A 448 13.11 6.32 -1.39
N LEU A 449 13.54 7.55 -1.67
CA LEU A 449 14.76 8.08 -1.07
C LEU A 449 14.44 8.60 0.31
N ILE A 450 15.19 8.15 1.30
CA ILE A 450 15.02 8.55 2.69
C ILE A 450 16.38 8.90 3.29
N HIS A 451 16.37 9.88 4.18
CA HIS A 451 17.53 10.25 4.98
C HIS A 451 17.08 10.58 6.41
N ALA A 452 17.70 9.92 7.38
CA ALA A 452 17.49 10.14 8.79
C ALA A 452 18.19 11.42 9.22
N GLU A 453 17.39 12.43 9.54
CA GLU A 453 17.88 13.72 9.97
C GLU A 453 17.87 13.86 11.49
N SER A 454 18.80 14.69 11.96
CA SER A 454 18.75 15.18 13.33
C SER A 454 17.47 16.00 13.51
N PRO A 455 16.74 15.83 14.64
CA PRO A 455 15.62 16.68 15.04
C PRO A 455 15.85 18.20 14.93
N GLN A 456 17.11 18.65 14.92
CA GLN A 456 17.53 20.05 14.88
C GLN A 456 17.88 20.55 13.48
N ASP A 457 18.15 19.65 12.54
CA ASP A 457 18.74 19.94 11.22
C ASP A 457 17.78 19.51 10.11
N ILE A 458 16.49 19.84 10.27
CA ILE A 458 15.47 19.43 9.30
C ILE A 458 15.70 20.21 8.00
N ASP A 459 16.18 19.55 6.95
CA ASP A 459 16.43 20.19 5.66
C ASP A 459 15.13 20.52 4.92
N ASN A 460 15.28 21.25 3.81
CA ASN A 460 14.22 21.49 2.85
C ASN A 460 13.78 20.17 2.19
N GLY A 461 12.57 19.70 2.48
CA GLY A 461 12.00 18.52 1.86
C GLY A 461 10.75 18.00 2.58
N PRO A 462 10.05 17.02 2.00
CA PRO A 462 8.96 16.31 2.67
C PRO A 462 9.48 15.60 3.92
N ILE A 463 8.73 15.70 5.02
CA ILE A 463 9.14 15.17 6.33
C ILE A 463 8.24 14.03 6.74
N LEU A 464 8.84 12.93 7.18
CA LEU A 464 8.18 11.85 7.89
C LEU A 464 8.74 11.79 9.32
N ALA A 465 7.95 12.23 10.30
CA ALA A 465 8.30 12.18 11.70
C ALA A 465 7.67 10.95 12.38
N VAL A 466 8.46 10.17 13.10
CA VAL A 466 7.98 8.98 13.82
C VAL A 466 8.58 8.95 15.21
N GLY A 467 7.75 9.09 16.24
CA GLY A 467 8.22 9.05 17.61
C GLY A 467 7.17 9.42 18.65
N PRO A 468 7.46 9.19 19.95
CA PRO A 468 6.60 9.63 21.04
C PRO A 468 6.26 11.12 20.98
N LEU A 469 5.03 11.49 21.35
CA LEU A 469 4.52 12.88 21.31
C LEU A 469 5.48 13.86 22.00
N SER A 470 5.93 13.51 23.20
CA SER A 470 6.85 14.32 24.01
C SER A 470 8.26 14.43 23.43
N SER A 471 8.66 13.50 22.56
CA SER A 471 10.00 13.45 21.95
C SER A 471 10.09 14.22 20.64
N LEU A 472 8.96 14.50 19.98
CA LEU A 472 8.96 15.21 18.70
C LEU A 472 9.59 16.61 18.87
N PRO A 473 10.37 17.10 17.88
CA PRO A 473 10.89 18.46 17.93
C PRO A 473 9.77 19.50 18.12
N ILE A 474 9.99 20.50 18.98
CA ILE A 474 8.97 21.51 19.29
C ILE A 474 8.46 22.25 18.03
N ALA A 475 9.33 22.44 17.03
CA ALA A 475 8.97 23.05 15.76
C ALA A 475 7.94 22.18 15.00
N LEU A 476 8.13 20.87 14.97
CA LEU A 476 7.17 19.93 14.38
C LEU A 476 5.89 19.85 15.20
N GLN A 477 5.97 19.82 16.54
CA GLN A 477 4.78 19.85 17.39
C GLN A 477 3.91 21.09 17.10
N ARG A 478 4.52 22.27 16.96
CA ARG A 478 3.82 23.51 16.60
C ARG A 478 3.20 23.42 15.21
N ALA A 479 3.94 22.94 14.21
CA ALA A 479 3.40 22.74 12.86
C ALA A 479 2.23 21.75 12.84
N LEU A 480 2.29 20.71 13.68
CA LEU A 480 1.23 19.73 13.90
C LEU A 480 0.06 20.27 14.74
N ALA A 481 0.17 21.50 15.26
CA ALA A 481 -0.76 22.12 16.22
C ALA A 481 -1.03 21.24 17.46
N LEU A 482 0.02 20.53 17.90
CA LEU A 482 0.05 19.76 19.12
C LEU A 482 0.48 20.66 20.27
N LYS A 483 -0.28 20.62 21.37
CA LYS A 483 0.06 21.33 22.60
C LYS A 483 -0.19 20.44 23.80
N GLU A 484 0.83 20.28 24.64
CA GLU A 484 0.66 19.71 25.96
C GLU A 484 0.00 20.73 26.89
N ASP A 485 -1.05 20.30 27.58
CA ASP A 485 -1.80 21.07 28.56
C ASP A 485 -1.21 20.89 29.97
N ARG A 486 -1.60 21.76 30.91
CA ARG A 486 -1.08 21.75 32.30
C ARG A 486 -1.34 20.43 33.04
N ASP A 487 -2.36 19.68 32.61
CA ASP A 487 -2.74 18.40 33.21
C ASP A 487 -2.04 17.19 32.55
N GLY A 488 -1.07 17.41 31.66
CA GLY A 488 -0.39 16.36 30.88
C GLY A 488 -1.25 15.78 29.75
N LEU A 489 -2.41 16.37 29.49
CA LEU A 489 -3.26 16.05 28.35
C LEU A 489 -2.73 16.74 27.09
N TRP A 490 -2.76 16.06 25.95
CA TRP A 490 -2.39 16.67 24.68
C TRP A 490 -3.63 17.18 23.96
N ARG A 491 -3.56 18.41 23.47
CA ARG A 491 -4.63 19.03 22.69
C ARG A 491 -4.17 19.19 21.25
N TYR A 492 -5.07 18.85 20.33
CA TYR A 492 -4.96 19.21 18.94
C TYR A 492 -5.98 20.29 18.64
N SER A 493 -5.48 21.46 18.25
CA SER A 493 -6.33 22.60 17.92
C SER A 493 -6.00 23.05 16.51
N ARG A 494 -6.84 22.68 15.54
CA ARG A 494 -6.73 23.22 14.20
C ARG A 494 -8.07 23.70 13.66
N PRO A 495 -8.06 24.84 12.97
CA PRO A 495 -9.20 25.22 12.16
C PRO A 495 -9.34 24.25 10.98
N LEU A 496 -10.53 23.69 10.80
CA LEU A 496 -10.84 22.76 9.69
C LEU A 496 -10.96 23.47 8.35
N GLN A 497 -11.15 24.80 8.36
CA GLN A 497 -11.21 25.65 7.20
C GLN A 497 -10.03 26.65 7.22
N PRO A 498 -9.43 26.98 6.06
CA PRO A 498 -8.60 28.16 5.95
C PRO A 498 -9.46 29.37 6.38
N ALA A 499 -8.89 30.29 7.15
CA ALA A 499 -9.54 31.57 7.40
C ALA A 499 -9.80 32.22 6.03
N GLU A 500 -11.06 32.47 5.67
CA GLU A 500 -11.35 33.45 4.63
C GLU A 500 -10.89 34.82 5.15
N ASP A 501 -10.31 35.64 4.27
CA ASP A 501 -9.66 36.90 4.61
C ASP A 501 -10.51 37.74 5.58
N GLY A 502 -10.10 37.78 6.86
CA GLY A 502 -10.70 38.62 7.90
C GLY A 502 -11.53 37.90 8.97
N GLU A 503 -11.88 36.62 8.82
CA GLU A 503 -12.57 35.87 9.89
C GLU A 503 -11.59 35.02 10.71
N LEU A 504 -11.64 35.18 12.04
CA LEU A 504 -10.94 34.27 12.95
C LEU A 504 -11.63 32.92 12.88
N PRO A 505 -10.95 31.85 12.43
CA PRO A 505 -11.59 30.55 12.37
C PRO A 505 -11.91 30.12 13.81
N THR A 506 -13.17 29.77 14.06
CA THR A 506 -13.57 29.11 15.30
C THR A 506 -12.88 27.75 15.35
N ALA A 507 -11.72 27.70 15.98
CA ALA A 507 -11.00 26.46 16.20
C ALA A 507 -11.81 25.60 17.16
N GLU A 508 -12.61 24.67 16.64
CA GLU A 508 -13.06 23.53 17.44
C GLU A 508 -11.83 22.71 17.79
N GLY A 509 -11.29 22.94 18.99
CA GLY A 509 -10.17 22.19 19.53
C GLY A 509 -10.66 20.81 19.97
N TYR A 510 -10.16 19.76 19.31
CA TYR A 510 -10.36 18.39 19.77
C TYR A 510 -9.34 18.09 20.86
N SER A 511 -9.81 17.98 22.10
CA SER A 511 -8.97 17.51 23.20
C SER A 511 -9.01 15.99 23.22
N PHE A 512 -7.85 15.34 23.14
CA PHE A 512 -7.76 13.89 23.33
C PHE A 512 -6.86 13.57 24.51
N ALA A 513 -7.30 12.65 25.36
CA ALA A 513 -6.38 12.07 26.31
C ALA A 513 -5.35 11.26 25.51
N PRO A 514 -4.03 11.43 25.71
CA PRO A 514 -3.00 10.53 25.19
C PRO A 514 -3.13 9.18 25.91
N GLY A 515 -4.21 8.46 25.61
CA GLY A 515 -4.47 7.12 26.11
C GLY A 515 -3.64 6.10 25.33
N LYS A 516 -4.15 4.87 25.23
CA LYS A 516 -3.52 3.79 24.44
C LYS A 516 -3.74 3.98 22.92
N HIS A 517 -3.60 5.19 22.39
CA HIS A 517 -3.85 5.49 20.98
C HIS A 517 -2.55 5.77 20.22
N GLY A 518 -2.53 5.40 18.95
CA GLY A 518 -1.63 5.97 17.95
C GLY A 518 -2.34 7.05 17.15
N TYR A 519 -1.56 7.96 16.61
CA TYR A 519 -2.00 9.09 15.81
C TYR A 519 -1.23 9.14 14.49
N ALA A 520 -1.92 9.48 13.41
CA ALA A 520 -1.35 9.87 12.14
C ALA A 520 -1.81 11.30 11.87
N LEU A 521 -0.86 12.20 11.64
CA LEU A 521 -1.10 13.63 11.50
C LEU A 521 -0.43 14.13 10.23
N SER A 522 -1.05 15.11 9.57
CA SER A 522 -0.44 15.77 8.42
C SER A 522 -0.44 17.29 8.57
N ALA A 523 0.57 17.95 8.00
CA ALA A 523 0.75 19.39 8.06
C ALA A 523 1.60 19.89 6.88
N ARG A 524 1.96 21.18 6.97
CA ARG A 524 3.15 21.71 6.28
C ARG A 524 4.18 22.16 7.30
N PHE A 525 5.44 22.04 6.92
CA PHE A 525 6.57 22.63 7.62
C PHE A 525 7.46 23.30 6.57
N ASP A 526 7.65 24.62 6.70
CA ASP A 526 8.42 25.44 5.76
C ASP A 526 8.06 25.23 4.28
N GLY A 527 6.77 25.07 4.00
CA GLY A 527 6.25 24.88 2.65
C GLY A 527 6.30 23.43 2.15
N TYR A 528 6.88 22.48 2.89
CA TYR A 528 6.91 21.07 2.52
C TYR A 528 5.85 20.25 3.26
N PRO A 529 5.40 19.11 2.69
CA PRO A 529 4.52 18.16 3.39
C PRO A 529 5.19 17.62 4.66
N LEU A 530 4.43 17.59 5.77
CA LEU A 530 4.84 16.94 7.01
C LEU A 530 3.83 15.85 7.33
N LEU A 531 4.31 14.62 7.50
CA LEU A 531 3.56 13.49 8.04
C LEU A 531 4.15 13.09 9.39
N ALA A 532 3.31 12.86 10.39
CA ALA A 532 3.76 12.43 11.70
C ALA A 532 2.97 11.23 12.21
N PHE A 533 3.70 10.20 12.66
CA PHE A 533 3.16 9.04 13.36
C PHE A 533 3.62 9.06 14.80
N THR A 534 2.69 9.14 15.73
CA THR A 534 3.03 9.40 17.13
C THR A 534 2.10 8.69 18.10
N ALA A 535 2.55 8.56 19.35
CA ALA A 535 1.83 7.95 20.47
C ALA A 535 2.45 8.48 21.79
N PRO A 536 1.89 8.16 22.98
CA PRO A 536 2.45 8.67 24.23
C PRO A 536 3.87 8.17 24.55
N ASN A 537 4.23 6.97 24.09
CA ASN A 537 5.54 6.36 24.29
C ASN A 537 5.84 5.34 23.18
N SER A 538 7.10 4.91 23.07
CA SER A 538 7.57 4.03 21.99
C SER A 538 6.92 2.65 21.98
N ALA A 539 6.61 2.08 23.15
CA ALA A 539 5.91 0.81 23.24
C ALA A 539 4.48 0.91 22.68
N THR A 540 3.77 2.01 22.99
CA THR A 540 2.44 2.28 22.45
C THR A 540 2.51 2.59 20.96
N LEU A 541 3.54 3.34 20.52
CA LEU A 541 3.77 3.64 19.11
C LEU A 541 3.98 2.34 18.30
N ARG A 542 4.86 1.44 18.76
CA ARG A 542 5.08 0.15 18.11
C ARG A 542 3.80 -0.67 18.01
N SER A 543 3.07 -0.80 19.13
CA SER A 543 1.80 -1.53 19.12
C SER A 543 0.79 -0.88 18.17
N ALA A 544 0.68 0.45 18.18
CA ALA A 544 -0.22 1.19 17.32
C ALA A 544 0.13 0.98 15.84
N ILE A 545 1.40 1.10 15.45
CA ILE A 545 1.83 0.85 14.08
C ILE A 545 1.58 -0.60 13.65
N HIS A 546 1.87 -1.59 14.50
CA HIS A 546 1.58 -3.00 14.20
C HIS A 546 0.11 -3.26 13.90
N HIS A 547 -0.80 -2.58 14.61
CA HIS A 547 -2.24 -2.68 14.33
C HIS A 547 -2.62 -1.90 13.09
N LEU A 548 -2.09 -0.68 12.90
CA LEU A 548 -2.36 0.14 11.73
C LEU A 548 -1.98 -0.58 10.44
N THR A 549 -0.81 -1.20 10.38
CA THR A 549 -0.29 -1.85 9.17
C THR A 549 -0.92 -3.22 8.90
N SER A 550 -1.65 -3.77 9.89
CA SER A 550 -2.41 -5.02 9.77
C SER A 550 -3.55 -4.95 8.74
N PHE A 551 -4.21 -6.08 8.49
CA PHE A 551 -5.32 -6.14 7.54
C PHE A 551 -6.48 -5.23 7.98
N GLY A 552 -6.92 -4.37 7.06
CA GLY A 552 -8.16 -3.59 7.18
C GLY A 552 -8.05 -2.21 7.83
N MET A 553 -7.05 -1.92 8.67
CA MET A 553 -6.91 -0.60 9.30
C MET A 553 -6.29 0.45 8.37
N TRP A 554 -5.13 0.13 7.77
CA TRP A 554 -4.41 1.04 6.88
C TRP A 554 -5.29 1.76 5.83
N PRO A 555 -6.19 1.10 5.09
CA PRO A 555 -7.01 1.76 4.07
C PRO A 555 -8.03 2.78 4.60
N GLN A 556 -8.27 2.79 5.92
CA GLN A 556 -9.21 3.71 6.55
C GLN A 556 -8.57 5.07 6.86
N LEU A 557 -7.24 5.20 6.76
CA LEU A 557 -6.55 6.47 6.94
C LEU A 557 -7.03 7.51 5.93
N ARG A 558 -7.47 8.68 6.42
CA ARG A 558 -8.09 9.77 5.65
C ARG A 558 -8.03 11.11 6.39
N GLY A 559 -8.11 12.22 5.64
CA GLY A 559 -8.14 13.56 6.22
C GLY A 559 -6.76 14.00 6.71
N PHE A 560 -6.72 14.81 7.77
CA PHE A 560 -5.46 15.40 8.26
C PHE A 560 -5.01 14.83 9.61
N THR A 561 -5.92 14.15 10.30
CA THR A 561 -5.68 13.57 11.60
C THR A 561 -6.51 12.31 11.73
N ASP A 562 -5.85 11.19 11.97
CA ASP A 562 -6.47 9.93 12.35
C ASP A 562 -5.90 9.45 13.68
N TRP A 563 -6.73 8.79 14.48
CA TRP A 563 -6.27 8.06 15.64
C TRP A 563 -6.97 6.73 15.78
N TRP A 564 -6.26 5.79 16.40
CA TRP A 564 -6.76 4.45 16.62
C TRP A 564 -6.22 3.88 17.91
N ARG A 565 -6.97 2.94 18.50
CA ARG A 565 -6.50 2.25 19.69
C ARG A 565 -5.36 1.29 19.33
N ALA A 566 -4.31 1.29 20.14
CA ALA A 566 -3.18 0.38 20.05
C ALA A 566 -3.55 -1.08 20.35
N ASP A 567 -4.81 -1.38 20.69
CA ASP A 567 -5.40 -2.73 20.83
C ASP A 567 -6.36 -3.10 19.68
N GLY A 568 -6.40 -2.30 18.60
CA GLY A 568 -7.02 -2.69 17.33
C GLY A 568 -8.51 -2.38 17.17
N LYS A 569 -9.11 -1.54 18.03
CA LYS A 569 -10.52 -1.16 17.90
C LYS A 569 -10.65 0.30 17.49
N THR A 570 -11.23 0.53 16.31
CA THR A 570 -11.65 1.82 15.70
C THR A 570 -10.54 2.77 15.25
N ILE A 571 -10.65 3.22 13.99
CA ILE A 571 -10.01 4.45 13.48
C ILE A 571 -11.07 5.54 13.53
N HIS A 572 -10.74 6.64 14.18
CA HIS A 572 -11.51 7.87 14.12
C HIS A 572 -10.72 8.86 13.27
N ALA A 573 -11.42 9.51 12.34
CA ALA A 573 -10.83 10.44 11.40
C ALA A 573 -11.37 11.84 11.63
N ILE A 574 -10.50 12.84 11.53
CA ILE A 574 -10.87 14.23 11.35
C ILE A 574 -10.30 14.66 9.99
N GLY A 575 -11.22 14.97 9.07
CA GLY A 575 -10.91 15.45 7.73
C GLY A 575 -12.05 16.31 7.22
N ILE A 576 -11.87 16.91 6.05
CA ILE A 576 -12.86 17.84 5.47
C ILE A 576 -14.24 17.16 5.30
N ALA A 577 -14.28 15.86 4.99
CA ALA A 577 -15.52 15.10 4.87
C ALA A 577 -16.30 14.94 6.20
N ASN A 578 -15.67 15.21 7.35
CA ASN A 578 -16.28 15.14 8.68
C ASN A 578 -16.61 16.52 9.25
N ALA A 579 -16.32 17.61 8.52
CA ALA A 579 -16.83 18.92 8.89
C ALA A 579 -18.36 18.88 8.76
N PRO A 580 -19.13 19.26 9.80
CA PRO A 580 -20.58 19.34 9.66
C PRO A 580 -20.91 20.29 8.50
N PHE A 581 -21.74 19.82 7.56
CA PHE A 581 -22.27 20.62 6.46
C PHE A 581 -23.08 21.79 7.04
N TYR A 582 -22.43 22.90 7.38
CA TYR A 582 -23.10 24.16 7.76
C TYR A 582 -23.33 25.10 6.57
N ALA A 583 -22.98 24.70 5.35
CA ALA A 583 -23.19 25.50 4.14
C ALA A 583 -24.35 25.00 3.27
N PHE A 584 -25.54 24.89 3.84
CA PHE A 584 -26.81 25.04 3.12
C PHE A 584 -27.81 25.76 4.03
N GLY A 585 -27.47 27.00 4.41
CA GLY A 585 -28.45 27.99 4.84
C GLY A 585 -29.20 28.49 3.63
N THR A 586 -30.41 27.97 3.44
CA THR A 586 -31.57 28.53 2.73
C THR A 586 -31.32 29.85 1.98
N ALA A 587 -31.32 29.79 0.64
CA ALA A 587 -31.81 30.91 -0.15
C ALA A 587 -33.28 31.13 0.21
N GLY A 588 -33.58 32.30 0.76
CA GLY A 588 -34.90 32.93 0.66
C GLY A 588 -34.97 33.74 -0.63
#